data_AF-A0A453F9L0-F1
#
_entry.id   AF-A0A453F9L0-F1
#
_cell.length_a   1.000
_cell.length_b   1.000
_cell.length_c   1.000
_cell.angle_alpha   90.00
_cell.angle_beta   90.00
_cell.angle_gamma   90.00
#
_symmetry.space_group_name_H-M   'P 1'
#
loop_
_entity.id
_entity.type
_entity.pdbx_description
1 polymer ?
#
loop_
_entity_poly.entity_id
_entity_poly.type
_entity_poly.pdbx_seq_one_letter_code
_entity_poly.pdbx_strand_id
1 'polypeptide(L)'
;MDEKTQDKVEAAVLEILRGSDMESLTEYKVRTAAADRLGIDLDLPLHKRFVRRLVEDYLKSLAEEEDEKQKGGSRKEGKKKQQ
;
A
#
# COMPACT_ATOMS: atom_id res chain seq x y z
N MET A 1 -10.12 13.21 12.13
CA MET A 1 -10.16 13.53 10.70
C MET A 1 -11.50 13.06 10.18
N ASP A 2 -12.22 13.88 9.43
CA ASP A 2 -13.50 13.52 8.82
C ASP A 2 -13.31 12.46 7.74
N GLU A 3 -14.32 11.62 7.50
CA GLU A 3 -14.27 10.51 6.52
C GLU A 3 -13.86 11.00 5.12
N LYS A 4 -14.46 12.10 4.64
CA LYS A 4 -14.11 12.71 3.35
C LYS A 4 -12.64 13.12 3.25
N THR A 5 -12.05 13.50 4.37
CA THR A 5 -10.64 13.90 4.44
C THR A 5 -9.75 12.65 4.50
N GLN A 6 -10.18 11.60 5.20
CA GLN A 6 -9.51 10.31 5.22
C GLN A 6 -9.43 9.70 3.82
N ASP A 7 -10.54 9.70 3.06
CA ASP A 7 -10.58 9.17 1.69
C ASP A 7 -9.57 9.88 0.77
N LYS A 8 -9.45 11.21 0.89
CA LYS A 8 -8.49 12.01 0.12
C LYS A 8 -7.05 11.70 0.50
N VAL A 9 -6.77 11.55 1.81
CA VAL A 9 -5.44 11.16 2.30
C VAL A 9 -5.08 9.77 1.81
N GLU A 10 -6.02 8.82 1.89
CA GLU A 10 -5.82 7.46 1.43
C GLU A 10 -5.49 7.41 -0.07
N ALA A 11 -6.30 8.04 -0.90
CA ALA A 11 -6.06 8.11 -2.34
C ALA A 11 -4.69 8.74 -2.65
N ALA A 12 -4.34 9.85 -2.01
CA ALA A 12 -3.06 10.51 -2.22
C ALA A 12 -1.87 9.63 -1.79
N VAL A 13 -1.96 8.97 -0.64
CA VAL A 13 -0.92 8.08 -0.11
C VAL A 13 -0.72 6.88 -1.04
N LEU A 14 -1.80 6.22 -1.48
CA LEU A 14 -1.71 5.08 -2.39
C LEU A 14 -1.14 5.46 -3.76
N GLU A 15 -1.50 6.63 -4.29
CA GLU A 15 -0.92 7.14 -5.54
C GLU A 15 0.58 7.42 -5.41
N ILE A 16 1.02 8.01 -4.29
CA ILE A 16 2.44 8.25 -4.01
C ILE A 16 3.19 6.92 -3.92
N LEU A 17 2.66 5.96 -3.16
CA LEU A 17 3.28 4.64 -2.97
C LEU A 17 3.44 3.90 -4.31
N ARG A 18 2.42 3.90 -5.17
CA ARG A 18 2.46 3.24 -6.49
C ARG A 18 3.43 3.88 -7.48
N GLY A 19 3.65 5.19 -7.37
CA GLY A 19 4.54 5.95 -8.27
C GLY A 19 5.97 6.12 -7.75
N SER A 20 6.26 5.62 -6.55
CA SER A 20 7.54 5.83 -5.88
C SER A 20 8.41 4.57 -5.89
N ASP A 21 9.72 4.80 -5.74
CA ASP A 21 10.70 3.74 -5.55
C ASP A 21 10.60 3.16 -4.13
N MET A 22 10.20 1.90 -4.02
CA MET A 22 9.93 1.24 -2.74
C MET A 22 11.18 0.97 -1.87
N GLU A 23 12.39 0.96 -2.44
CA GLU A 23 13.62 0.76 -1.67
C GLU A 23 14.02 2.03 -0.89
N SER A 24 13.71 3.21 -1.43
CA SER A 24 14.14 4.49 -0.86
C SER A 24 13.01 5.27 -0.15
N LEU A 25 11.77 4.80 -0.28
CA LEU A 25 10.59 5.45 0.25
C LEU A 25 10.38 5.12 1.73
N THR A 26 10.05 6.14 2.51
CA THR A 26 9.74 6.00 3.94
C THR A 26 8.37 6.60 4.23
N GLU A 27 7.71 6.14 5.29
CA GLU A 27 6.44 6.72 5.74
C GLU A 27 6.52 8.24 5.90
N TYR A 28 7.65 8.76 6.39
CA TYR A 28 7.87 10.21 6.51
C TYR A 28 7.80 10.93 5.15
N LYS A 29 8.46 10.40 4.12
CA LYS A 29 8.42 10.98 2.76
C LYS A 29 7.01 10.94 2.18
N VAL A 30 6.31 9.81 2.35
CA VAL A 30 4.93 9.63 1.90
C VAL A 30 4.00 10.62 2.59
N ARG A 31 4.11 10.74 3.91
CA ARG A 31 3.31 11.68 4.72
C ARG A 31 3.55 13.13 4.31
N THR A 32 4.81 13.52 4.08
CA THR A 32 5.17 14.87 3.67
C THR A 32 4.60 15.19 2.29
N ALA A 33 4.79 14.30 1.31
CA ALA A 33 4.26 14.50 -0.03
C ALA A 33 2.71 14.53 -0.07
N ALA A 34 2.04 13.72 0.75
CA ALA A 34 0.58 13.76 0.87
C ALA A 34 0.08 15.06 1.54
N ALA A 35 0.79 15.54 2.57
CA ALA A 35 0.50 16.81 3.22
C ALA A 35 0.64 17.99 2.26
N ASP A 36 1.74 18.04 1.50
CA ASP A 36 2.00 19.07 0.50
C ASP A 36 0.94 19.08 -0.61
N ARG A 37 0.53 17.90 -1.07
CA ARG A 37 -0.46 17.76 -2.14
C ARG A 37 -1.88 18.14 -1.71
N LEU A 38 -2.25 17.83 -0.48
CA LEU A 38 -3.61 18.08 0.03
C LEU A 38 -3.74 19.42 0.75
N GLY A 39 -2.62 20.06 1.12
CA GLY A 39 -2.60 21.25 1.96
C GLY A 39 -3.09 20.96 3.38
N ILE A 40 -2.87 19.74 3.88
CA ILE A 40 -3.35 19.28 5.20
C ILE A 40 -2.17 18.88 6.05
N ASP A 41 -2.15 19.33 7.32
CA ASP A 41 -1.15 18.87 8.27
C ASP A 41 -1.40 17.41 8.67
N LEU A 42 -0.52 16.53 8.20
CA LEU A 42 -0.52 15.11 8.55
C LEU A 42 0.42 14.79 9.72
N ASP A 43 1.10 15.77 10.31
CA ASP A 43 2.06 15.55 11.40
C ASP A 43 1.39 15.42 12.79
N LEU A 44 0.07 15.61 12.86
CA LEU A 44 -0.73 15.33 14.04
C LEU A 44 -0.69 13.82 14.39
N PRO A 45 -0.64 13.44 15.69
CA PRO A 45 -0.50 12.03 16.10
C PRO A 45 -1.52 11.07 15.49
N LEU A 46 -2.78 11.51 15.33
CA LEU A 46 -3.84 10.71 14.72
C LEU A 46 -3.63 10.52 13.22
N HIS A 47 -3.17 11.54 12.51
CA HIS A 47 -2.92 11.51 11.07
C HIS A 47 -1.68 10.67 10.76
N LYS A 48 -0.61 10.82 11.55
CA LYS A 48 0.58 9.95 11.52
C LYS A 48 0.21 8.47 11.63
N ARG A 49 -0.63 8.12 12.60
CA ARG A 49 -1.07 6.74 12.79
C ARG A 49 -1.94 6.23 11.63
N PHE A 50 -2.69 7.11 10.99
CA PHE A 50 -3.49 6.77 9.82
C PHE A 50 -2.59 6.50 8.60
N VAL A 51 -1.70 7.43 8.25
CA VAL A 51 -0.77 7.27 7.11
C VAL A 51 0.12 6.04 7.30
N ARG A 52 0.64 5.82 8.52
CA ARG A 52 1.44 4.62 8.81
C ARG A 52 0.69 3.33 8.52
N ARG A 53 -0.58 3.21 8.94
CA ARG A 53 -1.39 2.02 8.66
C ARG A 53 -1.57 1.80 7.16
N LEU A 54 -1.87 2.85 6.40
CA LEU A 54 -2.00 2.75 4.94
C LEU A 54 -0.71 2.25 4.27
N VAL A 55 0.45 2.74 4.71
CA VAL A 55 1.75 2.28 4.21
C VAL A 55 2.00 0.81 4.59
N GLU A 56 1.76 0.44 5.85
CA GLU A 56 1.91 -0.95 6.32
C GLU A 56 0.99 -1.93 5.57
N ASP A 57 -0.26 -1.56 5.36
CA ASP A 57 -1.25 -2.41 4.69
C ASP A 57 -0.94 -2.54 3.19
N TYR A 58 -0.46 -1.46 2.55
CA TYR A 58 0.04 -1.53 1.19
C TYR A 58 1.25 -2.47 1.05
N LEU A 59 2.21 -2.38 1.96
CA LEU A 59 3.38 -3.26 1.98
C LEU A 59 3.01 -4.74 2.18
N LYS A 60 2.03 -5.03 3.05
CA LYS A 60 1.51 -6.39 3.22
C LYS A 60 0.89 -6.92 1.93
N SER A 61 0.04 -6.12 1.28
CA SER A 61 -0.60 -6.48 0.02
C SER A 61 0.43 -6.79 -1.07
N LEU A 62 1.52 -6.02 -1.15
CA LEU A 62 2.61 -6.29 -2.09
C LEU A 62 3.32 -7.62 -1.79
N ALA A 63 3.59 -7.91 -0.51
CA ALA A 63 4.23 -9.16 -0.11
C ALA A 63 3.35 -10.38 -0.43
N GLU A 64 2.02 -10.26 -0.26
CA GLU A 64 1.07 -11.30 -0.65
C GLU A 64 1.03 -11.52 -2.17
N GLU A 65 1.05 -10.44 -2.96
CA GLU A 65 1.12 -10.52 -4.43
C GLU A 65 2.44 -11.14 -4.95
N GLU A 66 3.57 -10.90 -4.27
CA GLU A 66 4.86 -11.50 -4.63
C GLU A 66 4.91 -13.01 -4.29
N ASP A 67 4.32 -13.45 -3.18
CA ASP A 67 4.26 -14.88 -2.81
C ASP A 67 3.40 -15.69 -3.81
N GLU A 68 2.31 -15.10 -4.32
CA GLU A 68 1.47 -15.73 -5.36
C GLU A 68 2.21 -15.86 -6.70
N LYS A 69 3.05 -14.88 -7.10
CA LYS A 69 3.84 -14.96 -8.33
C LYS A 69 4.95 -16.01 -8.25
N GLN A 70 5.48 -16.32 -7.07
CA GLN A 70 6.49 -17.38 -6.91
C GLN A 70 5.89 -18.80 -6.82
N LYS A 71 4.61 -18.96 -6.48
CA LYS A 71 3.92 -20.28 -6.45
C LYS A 71 3.22 -20.68 -7.76
N GLY A 72 3.20 -19.82 -8.78
CA GLY A 72 2.61 -20.12 -10.10
C GLY A 72 3.42 -21.06 -11.02
N GLY A 73 4.58 -21.57 -10.58
CA GLY A 73 5.52 -22.32 -11.42
C GLY A 73 5.43 -23.85 -11.40
N SER A 74 4.51 -24.47 -10.66
CA SER A 74 4.37 -25.94 -10.69
C SER A 74 2.96 -26.42 -10.36
N ARG A 75 2.10 -26.48 -11.38
CA ARG A 75 1.02 -27.48 -11.46
C ARG A 75 0.84 -27.89 -12.92
N LYS A 76 1.84 -28.62 -13.43
CA LYS A 76 1.63 -29.49 -14.59
C LYS A 76 0.74 -30.67 -14.16
N GLU A 77 -0.31 -30.85 -14.95
CA GLU A 77 -0.90 -32.11 -15.40
C GLU A 77 -1.21 -33.20 -14.37
N GLY A 78 -2.50 -33.49 -14.21
CA GLY A 78 -2.93 -34.66 -13.47
C GLY A 78 -4.42 -34.98 -13.48
N LYS A 79 -5.20 -34.59 -14.51
CA LYS A 79 -6.50 -35.25 -14.75
C LYS A 79 -6.30 -36.41 -15.72
N LYS A 80 -5.68 -37.48 -15.20
CA LYS A 80 -5.83 -38.83 -15.78
C LYS A 80 -7.12 -39.44 -15.23
N LYS A 81 -7.91 -39.98 -16.17
CA LYS A 81 -9.07 -40.86 -15.97
C LYS A 81 -8.84 -41.95 -14.91
N GLN A 82 -9.88 -42.25 -14.14
CA GLN A 82 -10.38 -43.57 -13.69
C GLN A 82 -11.42 -43.29 -12.58
N GLN A 83 -12.57 -43.95 -12.47
CA GLN A 83 -13.06 -45.20 -13.02
C GLN A 83 -14.60 -45.16 -13.02
#